data_AF-A0A7V7E9B5-F1
#
_entry.id   AF-A0A7V7E9B5-F1
#
_cell.length_a   1.000
_cell.length_b   1.000
_cell.length_c   1.000
_cell.angle_alpha   90.00
_cell.angle_beta   90.00
_cell.angle_gamma   90.00
#
_symmetry.space_group_name_H-M   'P 1'
#
loop_
_entity.id
_entity.type
_entity.pdbx_description
1 polymer ?
#
loop_
_entity_poly.entity_id
_entity_poly.type
_entity_poly.pdbx_seq_one_letter_code
_entity_poly.pdbx_strand_id
1 'polypeptide(L)'
;MSAEGRAEIRQIAEAIILAFLRAAEEKHGGRAVAIAELRGFLPAFGSSPGFVGLMKEAHARLLDAAADELLRQQRGDPFQRLMVHPLTGEFESETLSRDILPAYFSFLHLVLGDDKESRTAVCADLVAVLKEPDALMFSWDHFYDHLEAKRVLWSVLLRIADAFKRFDARRDWFIGLMQHRPQAVSLGPQAFLPRPSNEEAHPFGRDQFNILFGSLYRPLRHLAGRDLDAFCKLAGGPPEMVLNRFLSDLEASGAEV
;
A
#
# COMPACT_ATOMS: atom_id res chain seq x y z
N MET A 1 -13.84 -10.90 0.37
CA MET A 1 -14.46 -10.17 1.50
C MET A 1 -14.00 -10.78 2.81
N SER A 2 -13.28 -10.01 3.63
CA SER A 2 -12.76 -10.48 4.93
C SER A 2 -13.88 -10.65 5.97
N ALA A 3 -13.55 -11.26 7.11
CA ALA A 3 -14.51 -11.50 8.18
C ALA A 3 -15.00 -10.20 8.83
N GLU A 4 -14.15 -9.18 8.99
CA GLU A 4 -14.58 -7.87 9.51
C GLU A 4 -15.40 -7.08 8.50
N GLY A 5 -15.08 -7.12 7.20
CA GLY A 5 -15.93 -6.45 6.19
C GLY A 5 -17.37 -6.99 6.20
N ARG A 6 -17.56 -8.29 6.48
CA ARG A 6 -18.89 -8.87 6.70
C ARG A 6 -19.54 -8.40 8.01
N ALA A 7 -18.75 -8.21 9.06
CA ALA A 7 -19.25 -7.72 10.35
C ALA A 7 -19.70 -6.26 10.27
N GLU A 8 -18.94 -5.40 9.60
CA GLU A 8 -19.28 -3.99 9.38
C GLU A 8 -20.55 -3.81 8.54
N ILE A 9 -20.68 -4.56 7.43
CA ILE A 9 -21.91 -4.55 6.63
C ILE A 9 -23.13 -4.97 7.47
N ARG A 10 -22.96 -5.95 8.36
CA ARG A 10 -24.03 -6.39 9.27
C ARG A 10 -24.40 -5.28 10.27
N GLN A 11 -23.42 -4.62 10.89
CA GLN A 11 -23.68 -3.52 11.82
C GLN A 11 -24.37 -2.33 11.15
N ILE A 12 -23.96 -1.99 9.93
CA ILE A 12 -24.60 -0.92 9.14
C ILE A 12 -26.05 -1.29 8.80
N ALA A 13 -26.30 -2.53 8.37
CA ALA A 13 -27.64 -3.01 8.09
C ALA A 13 -28.54 -2.97 9.33
N GLU A 14 -28.04 -3.38 10.49
CA GLU A 14 -28.75 -3.30 11.77
C GLU A 14 -29.04 -1.84 12.16
N ALA A 15 -28.08 -0.93 11.99
CA ALA A 15 -28.26 0.49 12.27
C ALA A 15 -29.32 1.14 11.38
N ILE A 16 -29.35 0.80 10.08
CA ILE A 16 -30.38 1.28 9.14
C ILE A 16 -31.77 0.78 9.53
N ILE A 17 -31.90 -0.50 9.87
CA ILE A 17 -33.18 -1.10 10.27
C ILE A 17 -33.68 -0.44 11.56
N LEU A 18 -32.81 -0.27 12.56
CA LEU A 18 -33.16 0.39 13.82
C LEU A 18 -33.53 1.86 13.62
N ALA A 19 -32.83 2.59 12.75
CA ALA A 19 -33.17 3.97 12.41
C ALA A 19 -34.53 4.08 11.72
N PHE A 20 -34.85 3.13 10.82
CA PHE A 20 -36.16 3.06 10.17
C PHE A 20 -37.28 2.78 11.19
N LEU A 21 -37.06 1.82 12.09
CA LEU A 21 -38.04 1.47 13.13
C LEU A 21 -38.30 2.65 14.07
N ARG A 22 -37.25 3.33 14.55
CA ARG A 22 -37.41 4.53 15.40
C ARG A 22 -38.16 5.65 14.70
N ALA A 23 -37.83 5.92 13.43
CA ALA A 23 -38.52 6.95 12.66
C ALA A 23 -40.01 6.59 12.41
N ALA A 24 -40.33 5.30 12.25
CA ALA A 24 -41.70 4.83 12.16
C ALA A 24 -42.44 4.95 13.51
N GLU A 25 -41.81 4.58 14.62
CA GLU A 25 -42.38 4.72 15.96
C GLU A 25 -42.69 6.17 16.33
N GLU A 26 -41.77 7.10 16.05
CA GLU A 26 -41.96 8.54 16.27
C GLU A 26 -43.12 9.09 15.44
N LYS A 27 -43.20 8.71 14.16
CA LYS A 27 -44.24 9.19 13.25
C LYS A 27 -45.64 8.66 13.61
N HIS A 28 -45.72 7.43 14.08
CA HIS A 28 -46.99 6.76 14.38
C HIS A 28 -47.34 6.76 15.88
N GLY A 29 -46.50 7.36 16.73
CA GLY A 29 -46.74 7.55 18.15
C GLY A 29 -46.97 6.23 18.91
N GLY A 30 -46.23 5.18 18.56
CA GLY A 30 -46.33 3.85 19.19
C GLY A 30 -47.61 3.04 18.85
N ARG A 31 -48.39 3.46 17.85
CA ARG A 31 -49.58 2.72 17.38
C ARG A 31 -49.18 1.54 16.49
N ALA A 32 -50.04 0.52 16.43
CA ALA A 32 -49.88 -0.57 15.48
C ALA A 32 -49.95 -0.03 14.03
N VAL A 33 -48.93 -0.31 13.22
CA VAL A 33 -48.78 0.20 11.86
C VAL A 33 -48.98 -0.93 10.87
N ALA A 34 -49.79 -0.71 9.83
CA ALA A 34 -49.98 -1.70 8.77
C ALA A 34 -48.76 -1.72 7.83
N ILE A 35 -48.44 -2.89 7.26
CA ILE A 35 -47.28 -3.05 6.36
C ILE A 35 -47.36 -2.14 5.12
N ALA A 36 -48.58 -1.82 4.66
CA ALA A 36 -48.80 -0.91 3.55
C ALA A 36 -48.38 0.54 3.89
N GLU A 37 -48.58 0.96 5.14
CA GLU A 37 -48.19 2.29 5.62
C GLU A 37 -46.67 2.40 5.76
N LEU A 38 -46.01 1.34 6.25
CA LEU A 38 -44.55 1.25 6.29
C LEU A 38 -43.93 1.32 4.88
N ARG A 39 -44.53 0.65 3.90
CA ARG A 39 -44.10 0.73 2.48
C ARG A 39 -44.27 2.14 1.91
N GLY A 40 -45.34 2.84 2.27
CA GLY A 40 -45.55 4.24 1.88
C GLY A 40 -44.57 5.21 2.55
N PHE A 41 -44.07 4.87 3.74
CA PHE A 41 -43.09 5.66 4.48
C PHE A 41 -41.65 5.50 3.97
N LEU A 42 -41.31 4.34 3.40
CA LEU A 42 -39.95 4.00 2.94
C LEU A 42 -39.29 5.08 2.06
N PRO A 43 -39.97 5.64 1.03
CA PRO A 43 -39.37 6.66 0.16
C PRO A 43 -39.05 7.96 0.92
N ALA A 44 -39.91 8.33 1.88
CA ALA A 44 -39.74 9.53 2.69
C ALA A 44 -38.59 9.36 3.70
N PHE A 45 -38.46 8.17 4.30
CA PHE A 45 -37.32 7.83 5.15
C PHE A 45 -36.01 7.85 4.37
N GLY A 46 -35.99 7.27 3.17
CA GLY A 46 -34.80 7.21 2.30
C GLY A 46 -34.28 8.57 1.86
N SER A 47 -35.10 9.63 1.93
CA SER A 47 -34.70 11.02 1.62
C SER A 47 -34.52 11.88 2.88
N SER A 48 -34.68 11.30 4.08
CA SER A 48 -34.62 12.04 5.33
C SER A 48 -33.19 12.47 5.67
N PRO A 49 -32.98 13.66 6.28
CA PRO A 49 -31.65 14.10 6.70
C PRO A 49 -30.95 13.12 7.65
N GLY A 50 -31.71 12.45 8.51
CA GLY A 50 -31.19 11.43 9.43
C GLY A 50 -30.68 10.19 8.71
N PHE A 51 -31.42 9.69 7.72
CA PHE A 51 -30.97 8.56 6.89
C PHE A 51 -29.77 8.94 6.03
N VAL A 52 -29.78 10.13 5.41
CA VAL A 52 -28.64 10.62 4.62
C VAL A 52 -27.38 10.78 5.48
N GLY A 53 -27.51 11.29 6.70
CA GLY A 53 -26.40 11.38 7.66
C GLY A 53 -25.84 10.00 8.04
N LEU A 54 -26.71 9.05 8.37
CA LEU A 54 -26.33 7.68 8.70
C LEU A 54 -25.65 6.97 7.53
N MET A 55 -26.13 7.17 6.30
CA MET A 55 -25.49 6.63 5.10
C MET A 55 -24.11 7.24 4.83
N LYS A 56 -23.91 8.53 5.10
CA LYS A 56 -22.58 9.18 5.00
C LYS A 56 -21.60 8.61 6.02
N GLU A 57 -22.05 8.40 7.25
CA GLU A 57 -21.22 7.85 8.32
C GLU A 57 -20.89 6.37 8.06
N ALA A 58 -21.87 5.57 7.66
CA ALA A 58 -21.68 4.19 7.23
C ALA A 58 -20.70 4.09 6.05
N HIS A 59 -20.78 5.02 5.09
CA HIS A 59 -19.86 5.10 3.97
C HIS A 59 -18.43 5.39 4.42
N ALA A 60 -18.22 6.34 5.34
CA ALA A 60 -16.90 6.63 5.88
C ALA A 60 -16.29 5.41 6.60
N ARG A 61 -17.07 4.74 7.46
CA ARG A 61 -16.61 3.54 8.18
C ARG A 61 -16.24 2.38 7.25
N LEU A 62 -16.99 2.17 6.17
CA LEU A 62 -16.65 1.15 5.17
C LEU A 62 -15.35 1.47 4.44
N LEU A 63 -15.08 2.74 4.16
CA LEU A 63 -13.83 3.17 3.54
C LEU A 63 -12.64 2.93 4.48
N ASP A 64 -12.78 3.27 5.76
CA ASP A 64 -11.72 3.05 6.75
C ASP A 64 -11.45 1.56 6.96
N ALA A 65 -12.50 0.74 7.12
CA ALA A 65 -12.35 -0.71 7.26
C ALA A 65 -11.72 -1.36 6.03
N ALA A 66 -12.06 -0.89 4.82
CA ALA A 66 -11.44 -1.36 3.58
C ALA A 66 -9.97 -0.93 3.49
N ALA A 67 -9.62 0.30 3.90
CA ALA A 67 -8.24 0.77 3.96
C ALA A 67 -7.42 -0.05 4.97
N ASP A 68 -7.98 -0.35 6.14
CA ASP A 68 -7.34 -1.16 7.19
C ASP A 68 -7.13 -2.62 6.76
N GLU A 69 -8.08 -3.20 6.02
CA GLU A 69 -7.91 -4.51 5.40
C GLU A 69 -6.79 -4.48 4.35
N LEU A 70 -6.76 -3.46 3.50
CA LEU A 70 -5.70 -3.27 2.51
C LEU A 70 -4.34 -3.17 3.20
N LEU A 71 -4.25 -2.36 4.26
CA LEU A 71 -3.04 -2.22 5.08
C LEU A 71 -2.63 -3.54 5.74
N ARG A 72 -3.58 -4.37 6.19
CA ARG A 72 -3.28 -5.69 6.75
C ARG A 72 -2.78 -6.69 5.72
N GLN A 73 -3.39 -6.71 4.54
CA GLN A 73 -2.91 -7.54 3.43
C GLN A 73 -1.50 -7.09 2.97
N GLN A 74 -1.27 -5.77 2.89
CA GLN A 74 0.04 -5.19 2.60
C GLN A 74 1.09 -5.51 3.68
N ARG A 75 0.70 -5.53 4.97
CA ARG A 75 1.59 -5.95 6.08
C ARG A 75 1.96 -7.44 6.02
N GLY A 76 1.18 -8.26 5.31
CA GLY A 76 1.42 -9.69 5.10
C GLY A 76 2.14 -10.04 3.79
N ASP A 77 2.19 -9.12 2.81
CA ASP A 77 2.79 -9.37 1.48
C ASP A 77 4.34 -9.44 1.58
N PRO A 78 4.95 -10.62 1.36
CA PRO A 78 6.40 -10.78 1.49
C PRO A 78 7.20 -9.91 0.51
N PHE A 79 6.66 -9.64 -0.68
CA PHE A 79 7.32 -8.79 -1.67
C PHE A 79 7.32 -7.33 -1.23
N GLN A 80 6.18 -6.81 -0.76
CA GLN A 80 6.12 -5.43 -0.25
C GLN A 80 7.02 -5.25 0.97
N ARG A 81 7.05 -6.24 1.88
CA ARG A 81 7.97 -6.25 3.02
C ARG A 81 9.43 -6.23 2.58
N LEU A 82 9.78 -7.00 1.55
CA LEU A 82 11.13 -7.02 0.99
C LEU A 82 11.53 -5.66 0.39
N MET A 83 10.62 -4.97 -0.31
CA MET A 83 10.88 -3.66 -0.90
C MET A 83 11.03 -2.55 0.16
N VAL A 84 10.35 -2.69 1.29
CA VAL A 84 10.40 -1.75 2.41
C VAL A 84 11.57 -2.02 3.35
N HIS A 85 12.11 -3.24 3.38
CA HIS A 85 13.15 -3.64 4.33
C HIS A 85 14.36 -2.67 4.39
N PRO A 86 14.96 -2.21 3.26
CA PRO A 86 16.07 -1.26 3.30
C PRO A 86 15.71 0.10 3.91
N LEU A 87 14.41 0.43 3.97
CA LEU A 87 13.89 1.70 4.48
C LEU A 87 13.47 1.62 5.95
N THR A 88 13.54 0.45 6.59
CA THR A 88 13.06 0.24 7.96
C THR A 88 13.66 1.26 8.94
N GLY A 89 14.98 1.49 8.85
CA GLY A 89 15.67 2.46 9.71
C GLY A 89 15.17 3.89 9.53
N GLU A 90 14.84 4.30 8.30
CA GLU A 90 14.32 5.64 8.00
C GLU A 90 12.86 5.84 8.50
N PHE A 91 12.08 4.75 8.53
CA PHE A 91 10.74 4.78 9.11
C PHE A 91 10.75 4.73 10.65
N GLU A 92 11.78 4.15 11.26
CA GLU A 92 11.95 4.10 12.71
C GLU A 92 12.53 5.41 13.27
N SER A 93 13.39 6.08 12.52
CA SER A 93 13.96 7.38 12.86
C SER A 93 13.04 8.57 12.52
N GLU A 94 11.87 8.29 11.91
CA GLU A 94 10.91 9.29 11.42
C GLU A 94 11.47 10.25 10.35
N THR A 95 12.61 9.92 9.72
CA THR A 95 13.16 10.67 8.58
C THR A 95 12.28 10.51 7.33
N LEU A 96 11.59 9.36 7.22
CA LEU A 96 10.52 9.12 6.25
C LEU A 96 9.20 8.79 6.97
N SER A 97 8.11 9.40 6.51
CA SER A 97 6.77 9.02 6.97
C SER A 97 6.30 7.74 6.28
N ARG A 98 5.67 6.83 7.03
CA ARG A 98 5.04 5.61 6.49
C ARG A 98 3.86 5.89 5.57
N ASP A 99 3.31 7.10 5.59
CA ASP A 99 2.20 7.51 4.73
C ASP A 99 2.58 7.56 3.24
N ILE A 100 3.87 7.52 2.92
CA ILE A 100 4.38 7.49 1.55
C ILE A 100 4.25 6.08 0.92
N LEU A 101 4.06 5.04 1.73
CA LEU A 101 4.07 3.64 1.29
C LEU A 101 3.03 3.33 0.19
N PRO A 102 1.76 3.82 0.27
CA PRO A 102 0.79 3.59 -0.81
C PRO A 102 1.25 4.15 -2.16
N ALA A 103 1.82 5.37 -2.17
CA ALA A 103 2.35 5.99 -3.37
C ALA A 103 3.60 5.25 -3.89
N TYR A 104 4.47 4.82 -2.97
CA TYR A 104 5.64 4.00 -3.29
C TYR A 104 5.26 2.67 -3.94
N PHE A 105 4.27 1.95 -3.42
CA PHE A 105 3.81 0.70 -4.03
C PHE A 105 3.10 0.92 -5.38
N SER A 106 2.45 2.07 -5.56
CA SER A 106 1.89 2.48 -6.84
C SER A 106 3.01 2.73 -7.87
N PHE A 107 4.09 3.40 -7.45
CA PHE A 107 5.29 3.56 -8.27
C PHE A 107 5.90 2.21 -8.67
N LEU A 108 6.05 1.27 -7.72
CA LEU A 108 6.57 -0.06 -8.04
C LEU A 108 5.69 -0.77 -9.07
N HIS A 109 4.37 -0.64 -8.97
CA HIS A 109 3.46 -1.18 -9.98
C HIS A 109 3.67 -0.54 -11.36
N LEU A 110 3.90 0.78 -11.44
CA LEU A 110 4.19 1.46 -12.70
C LEU A 110 5.54 1.05 -13.34
N VAL A 111 6.56 0.76 -12.53
CA VAL A 111 7.88 0.35 -13.02
C VAL A 111 7.92 -1.13 -13.43
N LEU A 112 7.23 -1.97 -12.68
CA LEU A 112 7.25 -3.42 -12.88
C LEU A 112 6.17 -3.90 -13.85
N GLY A 113 5.00 -3.23 -13.88
CA GLY A 113 3.85 -3.70 -14.63
C GLY A 113 3.46 -5.12 -14.21
N ASP A 114 3.28 -5.99 -15.20
CA ASP A 114 2.89 -7.39 -15.02
C ASP A 114 3.98 -8.23 -14.31
N ASP A 115 5.25 -7.80 -14.37
CA ASP A 115 6.35 -8.51 -13.69
C ASP A 115 6.17 -8.49 -12.16
N LYS A 116 5.38 -7.55 -11.62
CA LYS A 116 5.12 -7.46 -10.17
C LYS A 116 4.50 -8.75 -9.64
N GLU A 117 3.51 -9.30 -10.32
CA GLU A 117 2.77 -10.48 -9.84
C GLU A 117 3.68 -11.70 -9.77
N SER A 118 4.53 -11.89 -10.79
CA SER A 118 5.51 -12.99 -10.80
C SER A 118 6.49 -12.89 -9.63
N ARG A 119 6.93 -11.69 -9.27
CA ARG A 119 7.86 -11.44 -8.15
C ARG A 119 7.18 -11.64 -6.80
N THR A 120 5.92 -11.21 -6.68
CA THR A 120 5.11 -11.48 -5.49
C THR A 120 4.92 -12.98 -5.28
N ALA A 121 4.64 -13.74 -6.34
CA ALA A 121 4.53 -15.19 -6.27
C ALA A 121 5.85 -15.84 -5.80
N VAL A 122 6.99 -15.46 -6.37
CA VAL A 122 8.32 -15.97 -5.95
C VAL A 122 8.58 -15.71 -4.46
N CYS A 123 8.28 -14.52 -3.96
CA CYS A 123 8.46 -14.22 -2.54
C CYS A 123 7.49 -15.00 -1.64
N ALA A 124 6.25 -15.22 -2.08
CA ALA A 124 5.26 -16.01 -1.35
C ALA A 124 5.68 -17.49 -1.26
N ASP A 125 6.11 -18.08 -2.38
CA ASP A 125 6.62 -19.44 -2.44
C ASP A 125 7.86 -19.61 -1.56
N LEU A 126 8.78 -18.63 -1.58
CA LEU A 126 9.95 -18.66 -0.72
C LEU A 126 9.58 -18.62 0.77
N VAL A 127 8.62 -17.79 1.17
CA VAL A 127 8.13 -17.78 2.56
C VAL A 127 7.47 -19.10 2.94
N ALA A 128 6.74 -19.74 2.02
CA ALA A 128 6.16 -21.06 2.26
C ALA A 128 7.25 -22.11 2.50
N VAL A 129 8.29 -22.14 1.65
CA VAL A 129 9.45 -23.03 1.80
C VAL A 129 10.20 -22.77 3.12
N LEU A 130 10.42 -21.51 3.49
CA LEU A 130 11.12 -21.16 4.73
C LEU A 130 10.31 -21.48 6.00
N LYS A 131 9.00 -21.66 5.88
CA LYS A 131 8.13 -22.11 6.98
C LYS A 131 8.05 -23.62 7.10
N GLU A 132 8.54 -24.38 6.12
CA GLU A 132 8.63 -25.83 6.20
C GLU A 132 10.02 -26.25 6.73
N PRO A 133 10.11 -27.19 7.68
CA PRO A 133 9.05 -28.02 8.26
C PRO A 133 8.36 -27.44 9.51
N ASP A 134 8.89 -26.37 10.11
CA ASP A 134 8.32 -25.76 11.33
C ASP A 134 8.18 -24.24 11.18
N ALA A 135 6.92 -23.78 11.09
CA ALA A 135 6.60 -22.38 10.94
C ALA A 135 7.00 -21.51 12.15
N LEU A 136 7.25 -22.12 13.32
CA LEU A 136 7.71 -21.42 14.53
C LEU A 136 9.17 -21.00 14.45
N MET A 137 9.96 -21.62 13.57
CA MET A 137 11.37 -21.27 13.33
C MET A 137 11.54 -20.17 12.26
N PHE A 138 10.45 -19.77 11.60
CA PHE A 138 10.48 -18.72 10.60
C PHE A 138 10.71 -17.36 11.24
N SER A 139 11.72 -16.63 10.76
CA SER A 139 11.93 -15.21 11.02
C SER A 139 11.97 -14.44 9.71
N TRP A 140 11.55 -13.18 9.74
CA TRP A 140 11.67 -12.31 8.58
C TRP A 140 13.13 -12.02 8.23
N ASP A 141 14.02 -11.98 9.21
CA ASP A 141 15.46 -11.80 9.00
C ASP A 141 16.05 -12.94 8.15
N HIS A 142 15.65 -14.19 8.42
CA HIS A 142 16.04 -15.33 7.56
C HIS A 142 15.54 -15.17 6.12
N PHE A 143 14.33 -14.62 5.94
CA PHE A 143 13.81 -14.33 4.60
C PHE A 143 14.61 -13.21 3.91
N TYR A 144 14.92 -12.12 4.61
CA TYR A 144 15.69 -11.00 4.05
C TYR A 144 17.13 -11.38 3.73
N ASP A 145 17.72 -12.30 4.49
CA ASP A 145 19.06 -12.82 4.24
C ASP A 145 19.11 -13.89 3.15
N HIS A 146 17.95 -14.45 2.77
CA HIS A 146 17.88 -15.48 1.75
C HIS A 146 18.27 -14.95 0.36
N LEU A 147 19.17 -15.67 -0.32
CA LEU A 147 19.75 -15.22 -1.58
C LEU A 147 18.70 -14.97 -2.68
N GLU A 148 17.67 -15.80 -2.76
CA GLU A 148 16.59 -15.61 -3.74
C GLU A 148 15.75 -14.35 -3.44
N ALA A 149 15.50 -14.03 -2.17
CA ALA A 149 14.81 -12.77 -1.80
C ALA A 149 15.68 -11.56 -2.21
N LYS A 150 16.97 -11.60 -1.89
CA LYS A 150 17.94 -10.58 -2.30
C LYS A 150 17.97 -10.40 -3.83
N ARG A 151 17.96 -11.47 -4.61
CA ARG A 151 17.89 -11.40 -6.09
C ARG A 151 16.62 -10.73 -6.59
N VAL A 152 15.46 -11.00 -5.96
CA VAL A 152 14.21 -10.30 -6.30
C VAL A 152 14.37 -8.80 -6.04
N LEU A 153 14.90 -8.41 -4.87
CA LEU A 153 15.17 -7.01 -4.53
C LEU A 153 16.11 -6.36 -5.55
N TRP A 154 17.28 -6.96 -5.80
CA TRP A 154 18.28 -6.41 -6.71
C TRP A 154 17.76 -6.23 -8.13
N SER A 155 17.00 -7.19 -8.65
CA SER A 155 16.42 -7.08 -9.99
C SER A 155 15.33 -6.01 -10.08
N VAL A 156 14.59 -5.73 -9.00
CA VAL A 156 13.70 -4.56 -8.93
C VAL A 156 14.51 -3.26 -8.92
N LEU A 157 15.57 -3.17 -8.11
CA LEU A 157 16.44 -1.97 -8.06
C LEU A 157 17.14 -1.69 -9.39
N LEU A 158 17.57 -2.72 -10.13
CA LEU A 158 18.11 -2.56 -11.48
C LEU A 158 17.06 -1.97 -12.43
N ARG A 159 15.82 -2.45 -12.36
CA ARG A 159 14.73 -1.95 -13.21
C ARG A 159 14.30 -0.53 -12.86
N ILE A 160 14.31 -0.19 -11.58
CA ILE A 160 14.10 1.18 -11.11
C ILE A 160 15.21 2.09 -11.67
N ALA A 161 16.48 1.70 -11.56
CA ALA A 161 17.59 2.50 -12.09
C ALA A 161 17.47 2.71 -13.61
N ASP A 162 17.06 1.68 -14.36
CA ASP A 162 16.82 1.80 -15.81
C ASP A 162 15.70 2.79 -16.15
N ALA A 163 14.65 2.86 -15.33
CA ALA A 163 13.55 3.82 -15.49
C ALA A 163 14.00 5.29 -15.28
N PHE A 164 15.15 5.51 -14.65
CA PHE A 164 15.72 6.84 -14.35
C PHE A 164 16.82 7.28 -15.33
N LYS A 165 16.87 6.73 -16.56
CA LYS A 165 17.78 7.18 -17.63
C LYS A 165 17.75 8.70 -17.92
N ARG A 166 16.61 9.35 -17.67
CA ARG A 166 16.45 10.81 -17.69
C ARG A 166 16.26 11.30 -16.26
N PHE A 167 17.33 11.28 -15.48
CA PHE A 167 17.29 11.37 -14.02
C PHE A 167 16.47 12.55 -13.50
N ASP A 168 16.79 13.79 -13.88
CA ASP A 168 16.10 14.98 -13.37
C ASP A 168 14.59 14.95 -13.66
N ALA A 169 14.22 14.70 -14.92
CA ALA A 169 12.83 14.63 -15.33
C ALA A 169 12.07 13.51 -14.61
N ARG A 170 12.74 12.38 -14.36
CA ARG A 170 12.12 11.22 -13.69
C ARG A 170 12.02 11.40 -12.18
N ARG A 171 13.01 12.06 -11.55
CA ARG A 171 12.96 12.49 -10.15
C ARG A 171 11.78 13.42 -9.93
N ASP A 172 11.67 14.47 -10.75
CA ASP A 172 10.62 15.46 -10.58
C ASP A 172 9.22 14.83 -10.82
N TRP A 173 9.10 13.92 -11.79
CA TRP A 173 7.90 13.10 -11.97
C TRP A 173 7.60 12.22 -10.75
N PHE A 174 8.61 11.55 -10.19
CA PHE A 174 8.44 10.67 -9.04
C PHE A 174 8.01 11.46 -7.81
N ILE A 175 8.64 12.61 -7.54
CA ILE A 175 8.25 13.50 -6.46
C ILE A 175 6.78 13.91 -6.62
N GLY A 176 6.38 14.31 -7.83
CA GLY A 176 4.98 14.59 -8.14
C GLY A 176 4.07 13.40 -7.82
N LEU A 177 4.43 12.19 -8.26
CA LEU A 177 3.66 10.97 -7.96
C LEU A 177 3.53 10.72 -6.45
N MET A 178 4.59 10.92 -5.68
CA MET A 178 4.60 10.70 -4.23
C MET A 178 3.76 11.74 -3.46
N GLN A 179 3.61 12.95 -4.00
CA GLN A 179 2.73 13.99 -3.46
C GLN A 179 1.25 13.70 -3.75
N HIS A 180 0.95 12.87 -4.75
CA HIS A 180 -0.42 12.52 -5.10
C HIS A 180 -0.92 11.39 -4.20
N ARG A 181 -1.79 11.73 -3.25
CA ARG A 181 -2.62 10.71 -2.60
C ARG A 181 -3.66 10.23 -3.59
N PRO A 182 -3.83 8.90 -3.78
CA PRO A 182 -4.93 8.38 -4.58
C PRO A 182 -6.24 8.94 -4.02
N GLN A 183 -6.88 9.82 -4.78
CA GLN A 183 -8.21 10.33 -4.42
C GLN A 183 -9.26 9.24 -4.54
N ALA A 184 -8.91 8.01 -4.89
CA ALA A 184 -9.82 6.88 -4.93
C ALA A 184 -9.18 5.60 -4.40
N VAL A 185 -9.93 4.85 -3.61
CA VAL A 185 -9.56 3.50 -3.17
C VAL A 185 -10.19 2.50 -4.14
N SER A 186 -9.38 1.57 -4.67
CA SER A 186 -9.90 0.45 -5.45
C SER A 186 -10.44 -0.62 -4.50
N LEU A 187 -11.73 -0.94 -4.62
CA LEU A 187 -12.40 -2.05 -3.92
C LEU A 187 -12.42 -3.34 -4.77
N GLY A 188 -11.87 -3.29 -5.98
CA GLY A 188 -11.84 -4.39 -6.95
C GLY A 188 -11.61 -3.88 -8.38
N PRO A 189 -11.57 -4.78 -9.37
CA PRO A 189 -11.19 -4.46 -10.76
C PRO A 189 -12.07 -3.40 -11.46
N GLN A 190 -13.27 -3.15 -10.94
CA GLN A 190 -14.29 -2.27 -11.52
C GLN A 190 -14.89 -1.29 -10.49
N ALA A 191 -14.36 -1.23 -9.27
CA ALA A 191 -14.93 -0.43 -8.19
C ALA A 191 -13.89 0.53 -7.60
N PHE A 192 -14.10 1.82 -7.82
CA PHE A 192 -13.26 2.89 -7.30
C PHE A 192 -14.14 3.87 -6.53
N LEU A 193 -13.78 4.14 -5.27
CA LEU A 193 -14.52 5.10 -4.45
C LEU A 193 -13.67 6.33 -4.17
N PRO A 194 -14.14 7.54 -4.53
CA PRO A 194 -13.39 8.77 -4.28
C PRO A 194 -13.35 9.11 -2.78
N ARG A 195 -12.16 9.40 -2.26
CA ARG A 195 -11.89 9.84 -0.89
C ARG A 195 -12.09 11.36 -0.80
N PRO A 196 -12.86 11.87 0.16
CA PRO A 196 -13.02 13.32 0.34
C PRO A 196 -11.67 13.96 0.67
N SER A 197 -11.24 14.95 -0.14
CA SER A 197 -9.95 15.62 0.02
C SER A 197 -10.06 16.76 1.03
N ASN A 198 -9.70 16.50 2.29
CA ASN A 198 -9.59 17.54 3.33
C ASN A 198 -8.23 17.54 4.06
N GLU A 199 -7.25 16.76 3.59
CA GLU A 199 -5.92 16.69 4.22
C GLU A 199 -4.87 17.36 3.33
N GLU A 200 -4.04 18.20 3.95
CA GLU A 200 -2.91 18.88 3.33
C GLU A 200 -1.99 17.86 2.62
N ALA A 201 -1.43 18.26 1.47
CA ALA A 201 -0.55 17.41 0.69
C ALA A 201 0.67 17.00 1.52
N HIS A 202 1.03 15.71 1.48
CA HIS A 202 2.24 15.23 2.14
C HIS A 202 3.46 15.92 1.54
N PRO A 203 4.34 16.52 2.36
CA PRO A 203 5.55 17.16 1.87
C PRO A 203 6.58 16.08 1.51
N PHE A 204 6.39 15.40 0.38
CA PHE A 204 7.44 14.59 -0.25
C PHE A 204 8.20 15.48 -1.22
N GLY A 205 9.45 15.81 -0.91
CA GLY A 205 10.32 16.69 -1.69
C GLY A 205 11.61 16.00 -2.15
N ARG A 206 12.60 16.82 -2.49
CA ARG A 206 13.92 16.35 -2.93
C ARG A 206 14.69 15.64 -1.81
N ASP A 207 14.56 16.12 -0.58
CA ASP A 207 15.24 15.51 0.57
C ASP A 207 14.69 14.10 0.84
N GLN A 208 13.37 13.94 0.86
CA GLN A 208 12.74 12.62 1.02
C GLN A 208 13.06 11.69 -0.16
N PHE A 209 13.14 12.23 -1.39
CA PHE A 209 13.61 11.47 -2.54
C PHE A 209 15.02 10.93 -2.32
N ASN A 210 15.95 11.79 -1.90
CA ASN A 210 17.34 11.44 -1.65
C ASN A 210 17.47 10.40 -0.52
N ILE A 211 16.75 10.57 0.59
CA ILE A 211 16.74 9.62 1.71
C ILE A 211 16.19 8.26 1.25
N LEU A 212 15.06 8.25 0.54
CA LEU A 212 14.42 7.02 0.07
C LEU A 212 15.33 6.27 -0.89
N PHE A 213 15.83 6.92 -1.93
CA PHE A 213 16.68 6.25 -2.92
C PHE A 213 18.09 5.95 -2.40
N GLY A 214 18.68 6.82 -1.58
CA GLY A 214 19.95 6.53 -0.91
C GLY A 214 19.84 5.26 -0.07
N SER A 215 18.80 5.16 0.77
CA SER A 215 18.58 3.99 1.64
C SER A 215 18.26 2.72 0.86
N LEU A 216 17.53 2.81 -0.26
CA LEU A 216 17.27 1.64 -1.12
C LEU A 216 18.55 1.07 -1.75
N TYR A 217 19.49 1.93 -2.15
CA TYR A 217 20.68 1.52 -2.90
C TYR A 217 21.92 1.32 -2.03
N ARG A 218 21.95 1.87 -0.81
CA ARG A 218 23.06 1.72 0.15
C ARG A 218 23.50 0.27 0.37
N PRO A 219 22.61 -0.72 0.54
CA PRO A 219 23.03 -2.12 0.69
C PRO A 219 23.82 -2.67 -0.50
N LEU A 220 23.65 -2.11 -1.71
CA LEU A 220 24.35 -2.57 -2.91
C LEU A 220 25.83 -2.14 -2.93
N ARG A 221 26.20 -1.07 -2.22
CA ARG A 221 27.59 -0.61 -2.10
C ARG A 221 28.47 -1.54 -1.25
N HIS A 222 27.85 -2.31 -0.36
CA HIS A 222 28.55 -3.15 0.60
C HIS A 222 28.42 -4.66 0.31
N LEU A 223 28.02 -5.03 -0.92
CA LEU A 223 27.94 -6.44 -1.30
C LEU A 223 29.32 -7.08 -1.31
N ALA A 224 29.44 -8.22 -0.65
CA ALA A 224 30.67 -9.00 -0.57
C ALA A 224 30.37 -10.51 -0.66
N GLY A 225 31.41 -11.28 -0.99
CA GLY A 225 31.37 -12.74 -1.01
C GLY A 225 30.22 -13.30 -1.87
N ARG A 226 29.43 -14.20 -1.29
CA ARG A 226 28.32 -14.91 -1.97
C ARG A 226 27.30 -13.95 -2.59
N ASP A 227 27.02 -12.82 -1.94
CA ASP A 227 26.00 -11.88 -2.40
C ASP A 227 26.51 -11.10 -3.62
N LEU A 228 27.78 -10.69 -3.62
CA LEU A 228 28.40 -10.05 -4.78
C LEU A 228 28.43 -10.98 -5.99
N ASP A 229 28.83 -12.23 -5.82
CA ASP A 229 28.85 -13.23 -6.91
C ASP A 229 27.46 -13.44 -7.51
N ALA A 230 26.44 -13.52 -6.65
CA ALA A 230 25.07 -13.69 -7.08
C ALA A 230 24.53 -12.45 -7.81
N PHE A 231 24.88 -11.25 -7.34
CA PHE A 231 24.55 -10.00 -8.03
C PHE A 231 25.23 -9.94 -9.40
N CYS A 232 26.52 -10.22 -9.49
CA CYS A 232 27.26 -10.21 -10.76
C CYS A 232 26.66 -11.17 -11.79
N LYS A 233 26.21 -12.36 -11.36
CA LYS A 233 25.51 -13.32 -12.23
C LYS A 233 24.16 -12.80 -12.72
N LEU A 234 23.45 -12.03 -11.90
CA LEU A 234 22.16 -11.43 -12.24
C LEU A 234 22.30 -10.22 -13.17
N ALA A 235 23.25 -9.33 -12.87
CA ALA A 235 23.38 -8.01 -13.47
C ALA A 235 24.42 -7.92 -14.59
N GLY A 236 25.28 -8.93 -14.76
CA GLY A 236 26.38 -8.93 -15.71
C GLY A 236 27.65 -8.22 -15.23
N GLY A 237 27.72 -7.82 -13.95
CA GLY A 237 28.90 -7.24 -13.34
C GLY A 237 28.63 -6.62 -11.96
N PRO A 238 29.65 -6.00 -11.33
CA PRO A 238 29.51 -5.46 -9.97
C PRO A 238 28.57 -4.25 -9.94
N PRO A 239 27.91 -3.98 -8.80
CA PRO A 239 26.96 -2.87 -8.66
C PRO A 239 27.52 -1.52 -9.11
N GLU A 240 28.76 -1.23 -8.73
CA GLU A 240 29.44 0.03 -9.08
C GLU A 240 29.56 0.25 -10.59
N MET A 241 29.71 -0.82 -11.37
CA MET A 241 29.82 -0.75 -12.82
C MET A 241 28.44 -0.61 -13.46
N VAL A 242 27.48 -1.45 -13.05
CA VAL A 242 26.15 -1.54 -13.69
C VAL A 242 25.29 -0.34 -13.35
N LEU A 243 25.39 0.16 -12.11
CA LEU A 243 24.57 1.27 -11.61
C LEU A 243 25.33 2.61 -11.60
N ASN A 244 26.57 2.66 -12.10
CA ASN A 244 27.47 3.82 -12.00
C ASN A 244 26.76 5.15 -12.27
N ARG A 245 26.08 5.22 -13.43
CA ARG A 245 25.40 6.44 -13.88
C ARG A 245 24.31 6.86 -12.91
N PHE A 246 23.44 5.92 -12.51
CA PHE A 246 22.33 6.22 -11.61
C PHE A 246 22.82 6.63 -10.23
N LEU A 247 23.84 5.94 -9.69
CA LEU A 247 24.42 6.27 -8.39
C LEU A 247 25.12 7.63 -8.40
N SER A 248 25.84 7.95 -9.48
CA SER A 248 26.48 9.26 -9.66
C SER A 248 25.44 10.39 -9.72
N ASP A 249 24.33 10.19 -10.46
CA ASP A 249 23.24 11.17 -10.55
C ASP A 249 22.54 11.36 -9.18
N LEU A 250 22.40 10.28 -8.41
CA LEU A 250 21.78 10.26 -7.08
C LEU A 250 22.67 10.95 -6.02
N GLU A 251 23.98 10.71 -6.04
CA GLU A 251 24.94 11.43 -5.19
C GLU A 251 25.01 12.92 -5.56
N ALA A 252 25.00 13.25 -6.87
CA ALA A 252 24.96 14.62 -7.33
C ALA A 252 23.67 15.36 -6.93
N SER A 253 22.56 14.63 -6.70
CA SER A 253 21.33 15.23 -6.16
C SER A 253 21.33 15.40 -4.64
N GLY A 254 22.36 14.91 -3.94
CA GLY A 254 22.53 15.06 -2.49
C GLY A 254 22.09 13.85 -1.67
N ALA A 255 21.96 12.66 -2.26
CA ALA A 255 21.67 11.44 -1.51
C ALA A 255 22.96 10.82 -0.93
N GLU A 256 22.83 10.26 0.27
CA GLU A 256 23.89 9.46 0.89
C GLU A 256 23.67 7.98 0.56
N VAL A 257 24.46 7.48 -0.39
CA VAL A 257 24.39 6.12 -0.93
C VAL A 257 25.53 5.25 -0.42
#